data_AF-R9GTI4-F1
#
_entry.id   AF-R9GTI4-F1
#
_cell.length_a   1.000
_cell.length_b   1.000
_cell.length_c   1.000
_cell.angle_alpha   90.00
_cell.angle_beta   90.00
_cell.angle_gamma   90.00
#
_symmetry.space_group_name_H-M   'P 1'
#
loop_
_entity.id
_entity.type
_entity.pdbx_description
1 polymer ?
#
loop_
_entity_poly.entity_id
_entity_poly.type
_entity_poly.pdbx_seq_one_letter_code
_entity_poly.pdbx_strand_id
1 'polypeptide(L)'
;MQTQASKLVLEGTNVKRIFVDGGFSKNPIYMQLLASAFPEMEVFAASVAQATSIGAALAIHKHWNSKSLATNIIDLNFYSASELVL
;
A
#
# COMPACT_ATOMS: atom_id res chain seq x y z
N MET A 1 15.62 -9.26 1.89
CA MET A 1 15.48 -8.89 0.47
C MET A 1 14.50 -7.74 0.27
N GLN A 2 13.25 -7.82 0.77
CA GLN A 2 12.23 -6.78 0.56
C GLN A 2 12.72 -5.36 0.88
N THR A 3 13.29 -5.15 2.06
CA THR A 3 13.78 -3.83 2.51
C THR A 3 14.86 -3.26 1.58
N GLN A 4 15.82 -4.08 1.15
CA GLN A 4 16.88 -3.64 0.25
C GLN A 4 16.33 -3.27 -1.13
N ALA A 5 15.42 -4.07 -1.68
CA ALA A 5 14.81 -3.80 -2.98
C ALA A 5 13.97 -2.51 -2.95
N SER A 6 13.16 -2.31 -1.90
CA SER A 6 12.39 -1.08 -1.71
C SER A 6 13.30 0.15 -1.59
N LYS A 7 14.43 0.07 -0.87
CA LYS A 7 15.37 1.21 -0.74
C LYS A 7 15.88 1.73 -2.09
N LEU A 8 16.17 0.84 -3.03
CA LEU A 8 16.67 1.21 -4.36
C LEU A 8 15.69 2.09 -5.16
N VAL A 9 14.39 1.89 -5.00
CA VAL A 9 13.36 2.68 -5.71
C VAL A 9 12.89 3.90 -4.91
N LEU A 10 13.22 3.98 -3.63
CA LEU A 10 12.85 5.09 -2.74
C LEU A 10 13.91 6.18 -2.72
N GLU A 11 15.18 5.83 -3.00
CA GLU A 11 16.29 6.77 -3.00
C GLU A 11 16.07 7.93 -4.00
N GLY A 12 16.26 9.17 -3.53
CA GLY A 12 16.06 10.37 -4.34
C GLY A 12 14.61 10.72 -4.66
N THR A 13 13.63 10.01 -4.09
CA THR A 13 12.20 10.29 -4.29
C THR A 13 11.60 11.03 -3.09
N ASN A 14 10.40 11.60 -3.28
CA ASN A 14 9.61 12.23 -2.22
C ASN A 14 8.50 11.31 -1.68
N VAL A 15 8.60 9.99 -1.90
CA VAL A 15 7.61 9.01 -1.46
C VAL A 15 7.53 8.99 0.07
N LYS A 16 6.31 9.05 0.61
CA LYS A 16 6.06 9.07 2.06
C LYS A 16 5.30 7.86 2.59
N ARG A 17 4.69 7.06 1.69
CA ARG A 17 3.76 6.00 2.06
C ARG A 17 4.05 4.72 1.29
N ILE A 18 3.93 3.60 1.98
CA ILE A 18 4.00 2.26 1.39
C ILE A 18 2.63 1.60 1.58
N PHE A 19 2.00 1.24 0.47
CA PHE A 19 0.78 0.44 0.46
C PHE A 19 1.11 -1.00 0.08
N VAL A 20 0.81 -1.94 0.96
CA VAL A 20 0.99 -3.38 0.72
C VAL A 20 -0.38 -3.98 0.44
N ASP A 21 -0.57 -4.59 -0.72
CA ASP A 21 -1.79 -5.33 -1.09
C ASP A 21 -1.48 -6.84 -1.26
N GLY A 22 -2.51 -7.67 -1.38
CA GLY A 22 -2.39 -9.11 -1.59
C GLY A 22 -2.20 -9.93 -0.32
N GLY A 23 -1.61 -11.13 -0.44
CA GLY A 23 -1.52 -12.07 0.69
C GLY A 23 -0.68 -11.57 1.87
N PHE A 24 0.37 -10.79 1.60
CA PHE A 24 1.28 -10.27 2.64
C PHE A 24 0.66 -9.17 3.49
N SER A 25 -0.29 -8.40 2.96
CA SER A 25 -0.97 -7.35 3.73
C SER A 25 -1.82 -7.91 4.87
N LYS A 26 -2.16 -9.20 4.82
CA LYS A 26 -2.88 -9.94 5.86
C LYS A 26 -1.97 -10.53 6.95
N ASN A 27 -0.65 -10.38 6.83
CA ASN A 27 0.30 -10.87 7.83
C ASN A 27 0.76 -9.70 8.73
N PRO A 28 0.20 -9.56 9.95
CA PRO A 28 0.51 -8.43 10.82
C PRO A 28 1.99 -8.38 11.24
N ILE A 29 2.65 -9.52 11.41
CA ILE A 29 4.08 -9.56 11.76
C ILE A 29 4.92 -8.99 10.61
N TYR A 30 4.63 -9.40 9.37
CA TYR A 30 5.31 -8.86 8.20
C TYR A 30 5.11 -7.34 8.08
N MET A 31 3.87 -6.86 8.24
CA MET A 31 3.53 -5.44 8.15
C MET A 31 4.24 -4.62 9.23
N GLN A 32 4.28 -5.14 10.46
CA GLN A 32 4.97 -4.50 11.58
C GLN A 32 6.48 -4.42 11.36
N LEU A 33 7.11 -5.52 10.91
CA LEU A 33 8.53 -5.55 10.59
C LEU A 33 8.88 -4.61 9.43
N LEU A 34 7.98 -4.48 8.44
CA LEU A 34 8.15 -3.55 7.34
C LEU A 34 8.08 -2.09 7.83
N ALA A 35 7.11 -1.76 8.68
CA ALA A 35 7.01 -0.43 9.30
C ALA A 35 8.26 -0.10 10.14
N SER A 36 8.76 -1.05 10.94
CA SER A 36 10.00 -0.86 11.70
C SER A 36 11.24 -0.69 10.82
N ALA A 37 11.26 -1.27 9.62
CA ALA A 37 12.36 -1.11 8.67
C ALA A 37 12.33 0.24 7.92
N PHE A 38 11.18 0.90 7.88
CA PHE A 38 10.95 2.20 7.23
C PHE A 38 10.23 3.18 8.19
N PRO A 39 10.85 3.56 9.32
CA PRO A 39 10.17 4.32 10.38
C PRO A 39 9.72 5.73 9.96
N GLU A 40 10.31 6.28 8.91
CA GLU A 40 9.96 7.59 8.33
C GLU A 40 8.78 7.52 7.34
N MET A 41 8.27 6.33 7.05
CA MET A 41 7.21 6.11 6.06
C MET A 41 5.93 5.63 6.72
N GLU A 42 4.79 6.06 6.19
CA GLU A 42 3.49 5.55 6.60
C GLU A 42 3.23 4.21 5.89
N VAL A 43 3.15 3.12 6.64
CA VAL A 43 2.91 1.79 6.07
C VAL A 43 1.45 1.41 6.24
N PHE A 44 0.80 1.00 5.15
CA PHE A 44 -0.60 0.57 5.15
C PHE A 44 -0.74 -0.82 4.57
N ALA A 45 -1.52 -1.67 5.24
CA ALA A 45 -2.16 -2.79 4.57
C ALA A 45 -3.33 -2.23 3.76
N ALA A 46 -3.21 -2.29 2.44
CA ALA A 46 -4.27 -1.99 1.51
C ALA A 46 -5.03 -3.28 1.18
N SER A 47 -6.35 -3.17 1.08
CA SER A 47 -7.22 -4.21 0.55
C SER A 47 -8.06 -3.61 -0.55
N VAL A 48 -7.85 -4.09 -1.77
CA VAL A 48 -8.65 -3.73 -2.93
C VAL A 48 -9.30 -5.00 -3.46
N ALA A 49 -10.61 -5.11 -3.31
CA ALA A 49 -11.33 -6.23 -3.88
C ALA A 49 -11.11 -6.24 -5.41
N GLN A 50 -10.55 -7.33 -5.94
CA GLN A 50 -10.24 -7.46 -7.37
C GLN A 50 -9.31 -6.34 -7.90
N ALA A 51 -8.24 -6.03 -7.16
CA ALA A 51 -7.25 -4.99 -7.48
C ALA A 51 -6.88 -4.90 -8.97
N THR A 52 -6.60 -6.04 -9.61
CA THR A 52 -6.24 -6.10 -11.03
C THR A 52 -7.36 -5.58 -11.95
N SER A 53 -8.61 -6.01 -11.76
CA SER A 53 -9.71 -5.60 -12.63
C SER A 53 -10.12 -4.16 -12.37
N ILE A 54 -10.09 -3.70 -11.10
CA ILE A 54 -10.28 -2.29 -10.75
C ILE A 54 -9.19 -1.44 -11.40
N GLY A 55 -7.93 -1.84 -11.31
CA GLY A 55 -6.81 -1.14 -11.94
C GLY A 55 -6.99 -1.00 -13.45
N ALA A 56 -7.41 -2.08 -14.12
CA ALA A 56 -7.72 -2.05 -15.55
C ALA A 56 -8.89 -1.09 -15.88
N ALA A 57 -9.96 -1.14 -15.09
CA ALA A 57 -11.12 -0.25 -15.28
C ALA A 57 -10.77 1.23 -15.07
N LEU A 58 -9.91 1.53 -14.08
CA LEU A 58 -9.40 2.87 -13.79
C LEU A 58 -8.52 3.40 -14.92
N ALA A 59 -7.66 2.56 -15.49
CA ALA A 59 -6.76 2.96 -16.58
C ALA A 59 -7.50 3.49 -17.82
N ILE A 60 -8.70 2.95 -18.09
CA ILE A 60 -9.55 3.39 -19.20
C ILE A 60 -10.72 4.29 -18.77
N HIS A 61 -10.94 4.55 -17.48
CA HIS A 61 -12.13 5.23 -16.92
C HIS A 61 -12.57 6.46 -17.71
N LYS A 62 -11.63 7.35 -18.03
CA LYS A 62 -11.88 8.59 -18.78
C LYS A 62 -12.47 8.41 -20.19
N HIS A 63 -12.40 7.20 -20.76
CA HIS A 63 -12.87 6.90 -22.11
C HIS A 63 -14.20 6.13 -22.14
N TRP A 64 -14.54 5.38 -21.10
CA TRP A 64 -15.74 4.55 -21.07
C TRP A 64 -16.79 5.00 -20.05
N ASN A 65 -16.42 5.84 -19.07
CA ASN A 65 -17.31 6.25 -17.99
C ASN A 65 -17.14 7.75 -17.66
N SER A 66 -18.24 8.50 -17.72
CA SER A 66 -18.28 9.94 -17.40
C SER A 66 -18.67 10.23 -15.95
N LYS A 67 -19.04 9.21 -15.17
CA LYS A 67 -19.34 9.36 -13.74
C LYS A 67 -18.05 9.57 -12.93
N SER A 68 -18.21 10.14 -11.75
CA SER A 68 -17.12 10.23 -10.77
C SER A 68 -16.63 8.85 -10.36
N LEU A 69 -15.34 8.77 -10.02
CA LEU A 69 -14.76 7.58 -9.40
C LEU A 69 -15.43 7.32 -8.04
N ALA A 70 -15.64 6.04 -7.73
CA ALA A 70 -16.07 5.63 -6.40
C ALA A 70 -14.96 5.95 -5.39
N THR A 71 -15.34 6.50 -4.23
CA THR A 71 -14.40 7.01 -3.22
C THR A 71 -13.95 5.94 -2.22
N ASN A 72 -14.61 4.78 -2.19
CA ASN A 72 -14.40 3.70 -1.24
C ASN A 72 -13.89 2.41 -1.93
N ILE A 73 -13.01 2.56 -2.91
CA ILE A 73 -12.44 1.44 -3.69
C ILE A 73 -11.27 0.73 -2.99
N ILE A 74 -10.76 1.29 -1.89
CA ILE A 74 -9.60 0.77 -1.14
C ILE A 74 -9.92 0.85 0.36
N ASP A 75 -9.71 -0.25 1.07
CA ASP A 75 -9.65 -0.28 2.53
C ASP A 75 -8.19 -0.18 2.98
N LEU A 76 -7.92 0.64 3.99
CA LEU A 76 -6.57 0.91 4.49
C LEU A 76 -6.48 0.66 5.99
N ASN A 77 -5.51 -0.15 6.41
CA ASN A 77 -5.13 -0.33 7.81
C ASN A 77 -3.70 0.17 8.02
N PHE A 78 -3.50 1.12 8.92
CA PHE A 78 -2.20 1.71 9.20
C PHE A 78 -1.35 0.84 10.13
N TYR A 79 -0.03 0.81 9.90
CA TYR A 79 0.97 0.16 10.74
C TYR A 79 2.07 1.15 11.09
N SER A 80 2.41 1.25 12.38
CA SER A 80 3.48 2.12 12.88
C SER A 80 4.56 1.31 13.58
N ALA A 81 5.83 1.70 13.42
CA ALA A 81 6.98 1.08 14.10
C ALA A 81 6.84 1.06 15.64
N SER A 82 6.03 1.94 16.22
CA SER A 82 5.85 2.11 17.67
C SER A 82 4.89 1.11 18.34
N GLU A 83 4.16 0.29 17.59
CA GLU A 83 3.18 -0.68 18.14
C GLU A 83 3.77 -2.05 18.53
N LEU A 84 5.09 -2.24 18.44
CA LEU A 84 5.78 -3.39 19.03
C LEU A 84 5.84 -3.27 20.56
N VAL A 85 4.69 -3.47 21.21
CA VAL A 85 4.64 -3.82 22.63
C VAL A 85 4.69 -5.35 22.70
N LEU A 86 5.86 -5.88 23.06
CA LEU A 86 6.01 -7.27 23.52
C LEU A 86 5.37 -7.44 24.90
#